data_AF-A0AAN8M5Q4-F1
#
_entry.id   AF-A0AAN8M5Q4-F1
#
_cell.length_a   1.000
_cell.length_b   1.000
_cell.length_c   1.000
_cell.angle_alpha   90.00
_cell.angle_beta   90.00
_cell.angle_gamma   90.00
#
_symmetry.space_group_name_H-M   'P 1'
#
loop_
_entity.id
_entity.type
_entity.pdbx_description
1 polymer ?
#
loop_
_entity_poly.entity_id
_entity_poly.type
_entity_poly.pdbx_seq_one_letter_code
_entity_poly.pdbx_strand_id
1 'polypeptide(L)'
;MTSSDAEKWHAALNSIIEHLNDSDYKTMLNCLKEIPESVQKSTAREDMARIIIKHHGLDESILEVKRVMEEIPRKDPTVQNLLLPFVDDRNRKMQKENKGQKRKYVRESEDEESDAGQKKKGQGKSNKGYPPPSSKRTLKPWMITIAELKTLGELCDKVILGKMITV
;
A
#
# COMPACT_ATOMS: atom_id res chain seq x y z
N MET A 1 -8.66 13.13 7.68
CA MET A 1 -7.43 13.68 8.32
C MET A 1 -7.73 15.05 8.88
N THR A 2 -7.15 15.41 10.02
CA THR A 2 -7.29 16.75 10.62
C THR A 2 -6.31 17.72 9.98
N SER A 3 -6.57 19.03 10.06
CA SER A 3 -5.65 20.08 9.56
C SER A 3 -4.22 19.91 10.09
N SER A 4 -4.08 19.38 11.31
CA SER A 4 -2.77 19.12 11.94
C SER A 4 -1.92 18.07 11.22
N ASP A 5 -2.54 17.04 10.63
CA ASP A 5 -1.80 16.01 9.89
C ASP A 5 -1.23 16.59 8.58
N ALA A 6 -1.97 17.49 7.94
CA ALA A 6 -1.55 18.17 6.72
C ALA A 6 -0.32 19.06 6.95
N GLU A 7 -0.32 19.83 8.05
CA GLU A 7 0.80 20.71 8.41
C GLU A 7 2.06 19.92 8.73
N LYS A 8 1.93 18.82 9.49
CA LYS A 8 3.06 17.93 9.81
C LYS A 8 3.64 17.29 8.56
N TRP A 9 2.77 16.80 7.67
CA TRP A 9 3.22 16.22 6.41
C TRP A 9 3.89 17.26 5.52
N HIS A 10 3.32 18.46 5.41
CA HIS A 10 3.93 19.56 4.67
C HIS A 10 5.34 19.87 5.19
N ALA A 11 5.51 19.98 6.51
CA ALA A 11 6.82 20.21 7.11
C ALA A 11 7.81 19.08 6.81
N ALA A 12 7.38 17.82 6.97
CA ALA A 12 8.22 16.66 6.67
C ALA A 12 8.61 16.59 5.19
N LEU A 13 7.67 16.84 4.28
CA LEU A 13 7.91 16.88 2.85
C LEU A 13 8.90 18.00 2.49
N ASN A 14 8.77 19.18 3.09
CA ASN A 14 9.72 20.26 2.86
C ASN A 14 11.14 19.87 3.31
N SER A 15 11.29 19.27 4.49
CA SER A 15 12.59 18.76 4.96
C SER A 15 13.15 17.64 4.07
N ILE A 16 12.30 16.74 3.55
CA ILE A 16 12.73 15.73 2.56
C ILE A 16 13.29 16.43 1.32
N ILE A 17 12.55 17.41 0.78
CA ILE A 17 12.97 18.18 -0.41
C ILE A 17 14.29 18.88 -0.15
N GLU A 18 14.50 19.50 1.00
CA GLU A 18 15.76 20.16 1.37
C GLU A 18 16.96 19.18 1.42
N HIS A 19 16.73 17.94 1.86
CA HIS A 19 17.77 16.90 1.93
C HIS A 19 18.11 16.24 0.60
N LEU A 20 17.39 16.55 -0.48
CA LEU A 20 17.75 16.12 -1.83
C LEU A 20 18.89 16.99 -2.38
N ASN A 21 19.81 16.39 -3.12
CA ASN A 21 20.69 17.20 -3.98
C ASN A 21 19.92 17.64 -5.23
N ASP A 22 20.48 18.54 -6.03
CA ASP A 22 19.77 19.09 -7.20
C ASP A 22 19.43 18.01 -8.25
N SER A 23 20.25 16.97 -8.38
CA SER A 23 20.01 15.85 -9.30
C SER A 23 18.82 15.00 -8.85
N ASP A 24 18.80 14.62 -7.58
CA ASP A 24 17.72 13.85 -6.98
C ASP A 24 16.42 14.65 -6.97
N TYR A 25 16.49 15.94 -6.66
CA TYR A 25 15.34 16.83 -6.70
C TYR A 25 14.76 16.94 -8.12
N LYS A 26 15.60 17.12 -9.14
CA LYS A 26 15.16 17.14 -10.54
C LYS A 26 14.53 15.81 -10.97
N THR A 27 15.12 14.70 -10.54
CA THR A 27 14.57 13.36 -10.80
C THR A 27 13.21 13.22 -10.12
N MET A 28 13.07 13.69 -8.88
CA MET A 28 11.80 13.67 -8.16
C MET A 28 10.70 14.43 -8.90
N LEU A 29 11.00 15.65 -9.37
CA LEU A 29 10.07 16.44 -10.17
C LEU A 29 9.65 15.75 -11.48
N ASN A 30 10.60 15.11 -12.17
CA ASN A 30 10.30 14.36 -13.40
C ASN A 30 9.39 13.15 -13.16
N CYS A 31 9.44 12.55 -11.97
CA CYS A 31 8.59 11.43 -11.61
C CYS A 31 7.15 11.86 -11.26
N LEU A 32 6.97 13.13 -10.84
CA LEU A 32 5.68 13.74 -10.48
C LEU A 32 4.90 14.20 -11.73
N LYS A 33 4.44 13.24 -12.54
CA LYS A 33 3.79 13.47 -13.85
C LYS A 33 2.47 14.24 -13.77
N GLU A 34 1.78 14.23 -12.64
CA GLU A 34 0.50 14.95 -12.47
C GLU A 34 0.69 16.47 -12.29
N ILE A 35 1.92 16.91 -11.97
CA ILE A 35 2.26 18.32 -11.87
C ILE A 35 2.82 18.76 -13.23
N PRO A 36 2.19 19.73 -13.91
CA PRO A 36 2.69 20.20 -15.21
C PRO A 36 4.12 20.74 -15.12
N GLU A 37 4.97 20.43 -16.11
CA GLU A 37 6.37 20.89 -16.13
C GLU A 37 6.51 22.42 -16.02
N SER A 38 5.56 23.17 -16.57
CA SER A 38 5.54 24.64 -16.48
C SER A 38 5.43 25.12 -15.03
N VAL A 39 4.63 24.43 -14.21
CA VAL A 39 4.48 24.69 -12.78
C VAL A 39 5.77 24.31 -12.05
N GLN A 40 6.35 23.15 -12.37
CA GLN A 40 7.60 22.69 -11.74
C GLN A 40 8.76 23.68 -11.97
N LYS A 41 8.88 24.25 -13.18
CA LYS A 41 9.97 25.18 -13.56
C LYS A 41 9.80 26.58 -12.99
N SER A 42 8.56 26.99 -12.69
CA SER A 42 8.25 28.34 -12.19
C SER A 42 8.11 28.41 -10.67
N THR A 43 8.00 27.26 -10.00
CA THR A 43 7.80 27.20 -8.56
C THR A 43 9.14 27.14 -7.83
N ALA A 44 9.27 27.94 -6.78
CA ALA A 44 10.43 27.89 -5.90
C ALA A 44 10.49 26.55 -5.15
N ARG A 45 11.69 26.08 -4.84
CA ARG A 45 11.90 24.78 -4.20
C ARG A 45 11.18 24.68 -2.84
N GLU A 46 11.16 25.77 -2.08
CA GLU A 46 10.50 25.84 -0.77
C GLU A 46 8.97 25.72 -0.87
N ASP A 47 8.39 26.06 -2.03
CA ASP A 47 6.95 25.98 -2.26
C ASP A 47 6.50 24.64 -2.88
N MET A 48 7.43 23.80 -3.33
CA MET A 48 7.07 22.55 -4.00
C MET A 48 6.30 21.58 -3.11
N ALA A 49 6.57 21.56 -1.80
CA ALA A 49 5.80 20.74 -0.87
C ALA A 49 4.29 21.09 -0.92
N ARG A 50 3.96 22.39 -1.00
CA ARG A 50 2.57 22.86 -1.13
C ARG A 50 1.95 22.43 -2.45
N ILE A 51 2.69 22.57 -3.54
CA ILE A 51 2.19 22.21 -4.88
C ILE A 51 1.91 20.71 -4.97
N ILE A 52 2.81 19.87 -4.45
CA ILE A 52 2.63 18.41 -4.45
C ILE A 52 1.35 18.03 -3.69
N ILE A 53 1.16 18.58 -2.48
CA ILE A 53 -0.03 18.30 -1.68
C ILE A 53 -1.30 18.84 -2.36
N LYS A 54 -1.24 19.99 -3.02
CA LYS A 54 -2.38 20.57 -3.73
C LYS A 54 -2.83 19.72 -4.93
N HIS A 55 -1.88 19.15 -5.67
CA HIS A 55 -2.18 18.37 -6.87
C HIS A 55 -2.63 16.94 -6.55
N HIS A 56 -1.95 16.25 -5.63
CA HIS A 56 -2.25 14.86 -5.30
C HIS A 56 -3.24 14.72 -4.14
N GLY A 57 -3.32 15.72 -3.25
CA GLY A 57 -3.96 15.58 -1.95
C GLY A 57 -3.03 14.96 -0.91
N LEU A 58 -3.48 14.95 0.35
CA LEU A 58 -2.64 14.60 1.49
C LEU A 58 -2.21 13.12 1.46
N ASP A 59 -3.15 12.19 1.34
CA ASP A 59 -2.84 10.75 1.37
C ASP A 59 -2.08 10.26 0.14
N GLU A 60 -2.42 10.76 -1.04
CA GLU A 60 -1.77 10.34 -2.28
C GLU A 60 -0.38 10.96 -2.43
N SER A 61 -0.17 12.20 -1.96
CA SER A 61 1.19 12.78 -1.95
C SER A 61 2.17 11.97 -1.12
N ILE A 62 1.74 11.35 -0.01
CA ILE A 62 2.57 10.45 0.80
C ILE A 62 3.02 9.22 -0.02
N LEU A 63 2.08 8.60 -0.75
CA LEU A 63 2.39 7.44 -1.57
C LEU A 63 3.28 7.80 -2.76
N GLU A 64 3.00 8.92 -3.41
CA GLU A 64 3.76 9.34 -4.58
C GLU A 64 5.20 9.67 -4.18
N VAL A 65 5.40 10.41 -3.10
CA VAL A 65 6.75 10.67 -2.58
C VAL A 65 7.45 9.37 -2.20
N LYS A 66 6.77 8.40 -1.58
CA LYS A 66 7.35 7.08 -1.29
C LYS A 66 7.80 6.37 -2.57
N ARG A 67 6.95 6.32 -3.58
CA ARG A 67 7.27 5.72 -4.88
C ARG A 67 8.49 6.39 -5.51
N VAL A 68 8.54 7.71 -5.49
CA VAL A 68 9.66 8.47 -6.06
C VAL A 68 10.97 8.23 -5.31
N MET A 69 10.92 8.11 -3.97
CA MET A 69 12.11 7.76 -3.18
C MET A 69 12.60 6.33 -3.43
N GLU A 70 11.72 5.42 -3.83
CA GLU A 70 12.08 4.08 -4.30
C GLU A 70 12.73 4.11 -5.70
N GLU A 71 12.33 5.06 -6.57
CA GLU A 71 12.92 5.28 -7.89
C GLU A 71 14.30 5.97 -7.84
N ILE A 72 14.55 6.86 -6.86
CA ILE A 72 15.85 7.56 -6.63
C ILE A 72 16.71 6.82 -5.58
N PRO A 73 16.56 5.49 -5.48
CA PRO A 73 16.73 4.65 -4.28
C PRO A 73 17.29 5.33 -3.02
N ARG A 74 16.62 6.36 -2.48
CA ARG A 74 17.07 7.11 -1.29
C ARG A 74 16.73 6.31 -0.03
N LYS A 75 17.65 5.42 0.34
CA LYS A 75 17.56 4.56 1.54
C LYS A 75 18.24 5.16 2.76
N ASP A 76 18.57 6.44 2.74
CA ASP A 76 19.23 7.10 3.85
C ASP A 76 18.27 7.27 5.04
N PRO A 77 18.78 7.15 6.28
CA PRO A 77 17.95 7.30 7.48
C PRO A 77 17.28 8.67 7.59
N THR A 78 17.92 9.74 7.10
CA THR A 78 17.41 11.10 7.22
C THR A 78 16.07 11.26 6.50
N VAL A 79 16.01 10.86 5.23
CA VAL A 79 14.76 10.90 4.44
C VAL A 79 13.76 9.85 4.94
N GLN A 80 14.22 8.63 5.24
CA GLN A 80 13.31 7.54 5.63
C GLN A 80 12.63 7.78 6.98
N ASN A 81 13.33 8.37 7.96
CA ASN A 81 12.75 8.72 9.25
C ASN A 81 11.66 9.79 9.13
N LEU A 82 11.74 10.66 8.12
CA LEU A 82 10.72 11.67 7.83
C LEU A 82 9.53 11.07 7.09
N LEU A 83 9.74 10.11 6.19
CA LEU A 83 8.71 9.57 5.31
C LEU A 83 7.90 8.41 5.93
N LEU A 84 8.59 7.42 6.52
CA LEU A 84 7.98 6.17 6.98
C LEU A 84 6.83 6.36 7.99
N PRO A 85 6.91 7.28 8.98
CA PRO A 85 5.82 7.47 9.94
C PRO A 85 4.48 7.82 9.27
N PHE A 86 4.50 8.60 8.19
CA PHE A 86 3.30 9.00 7.46
C PHE A 86 2.75 7.87 6.60
N VAL A 87 3.64 7.11 5.95
CA VAL A 87 3.26 5.91 5.19
C VAL A 87 2.59 4.88 6.11
N ASP A 88 3.18 4.62 7.27
CA ASP A 88 2.66 3.67 8.24
C ASP A 88 1.35 4.12 8.87
N ASP A 89 1.22 5.41 9.22
CA ASP A 89 -0.02 5.96 9.74
C ASP A 89 -1.15 5.89 8.70
N ARG A 90 -0.88 6.29 7.44
CA ARG A 90 -1.83 6.15 6.33
C ARG A 90 -2.29 4.70 6.18
N ASN A 91 -1.35 3.76 6.10
CA ASN A 91 -1.67 2.33 5.94
C ASN A 91 -2.51 1.78 7.09
N ARG A 92 -2.19 2.20 8.32
CA ARG A 92 -2.97 1.83 9.52
C ARG A 92 -4.38 2.38 9.48
N LYS A 93 -4.58 3.64 9.03
CA LYS A 93 -5.90 4.27 8.88
C LYS A 93 -6.76 3.50 7.87
N MET A 94 -6.22 3.24 6.68
CA MET A 94 -6.90 2.47 5.61
C MET A 94 -7.31 1.05 6.06
N GLN A 95 -6.46 0.37 6.84
CA GLN A 95 -6.81 -0.96 7.36
C GLN A 95 -7.94 -0.94 8.40
N LYS A 96 -8.06 0.13 9.20
CA LYS A 96 -9.15 0.26 10.19
C LYS A 96 -10.49 0.51 9.50
N GLU A 97 -10.50 1.36 8.49
CA GLU A 97 -11.70 1.66 7.69
C GLU A 97 -12.24 0.40 7.01
N ASN A 98 -11.35 -0.42 6.41
CA ASN A 98 -11.75 -1.69 5.77
C ASN A 98 -12.20 -2.77 6.77
N LYS A 99 -11.74 -2.74 8.03
CA LYS A 99 -12.16 -3.70 9.07
C LYS A 99 -13.50 -3.33 9.72
N GLY A 100 -13.88 -2.06 9.73
CA GLY A 100 -15.15 -1.57 10.29
C GLY A 100 -16.40 -2.03 9.54
N GLN A 101 -16.26 -2.53 8.30
CA GLN A 101 -17.38 -3.02 7.48
C GLN A 101 -17.73 -4.51 7.69
N LYS A 102 -16.99 -5.26 8.53
CA LYS A 102 -17.39 -6.64 8.87
C LYS A 102 -18.52 -6.62 9.91
N ARG A 103 -19.75 -6.66 9.38
CA ARG A 103 -21.07 -6.89 9.99
C ARG A 103 -21.04 -7.37 11.45
N LYS A 104 -21.78 -6.65 12.33
CA LYS A 104 -22.33 -7.22 13.56
C LYS A 104 -23.11 -8.49 13.17
N TYR A 105 -22.56 -9.66 13.47
CA TYR A 105 -23.37 -10.86 13.62
C TYR A 105 -24.04 -10.74 14.99
N VAL A 106 -25.28 -10.26 14.99
CA VAL A 106 -26.17 -10.40 16.15
C VAL A 106 -26.45 -11.89 16.27
N ARG A 107 -25.80 -12.55 17.22
CA ARG A 107 -26.22 -13.87 17.67
C ARG A 107 -27.30 -13.61 18.72
N GLU A 108 -28.56 -13.58 18.30
CA GLU A 108 -29.62 -14.01 19.20
C GLU A 108 -29.37 -15.50 19.43
N SER A 109 -28.89 -15.84 20.62
CA SER A 109 -29.01 -17.18 21.14
C SER A 109 -29.79 -17.04 22.43
N GLU A 110 -31.06 -17.38 22.30
CA GLU A 110 -32.01 -17.65 23.35
C GLU A 110 -31.36 -18.55 24.40
N ASP A 111 -31.66 -18.23 25.65
CA ASP A 111 -31.45 -19.07 26.81
C ASP A 111 -31.99 -20.48 26.53
N GLU A 112 -31.20 -21.52 26.82
CA GLU A 112 -31.69 -22.70 27.53
C GLU A 112 -30.50 -23.50 28.07
N GLU A 113 -30.58 -23.63 29.39
CA GLU A 113 -29.80 -24.40 30.32
C GLU A 113 -30.06 -25.90 30.10
N SER A 114 -29.02 -26.73 29.98
CA SER A 114 -29.14 -28.12 30.41
C SER A 114 -27.80 -28.76 30.78
N ASP A 115 -27.86 -29.34 31.97
CA ASP A 115 -26.89 -30.01 32.81
C ASP A 115 -26.37 -31.39 32.30
N ALA A 116 -25.31 -31.87 32.97
CA ALA A 116 -24.86 -33.26 33.13
C ALA A 116 -23.96 -33.95 32.07
N GLY A 117 -22.87 -34.58 32.57
CA GLY A 117 -22.45 -35.90 32.06
C GLY A 117 -20.94 -36.16 31.86
N GLN A 118 -20.33 -36.93 32.76
CA GLN A 118 -18.92 -37.34 32.79
C GLN A 118 -18.53 -38.53 31.86
N LYS A 119 -17.24 -38.53 31.46
CA LYS A 119 -16.25 -39.65 31.40
C LYS A 119 -16.18 -40.67 30.23
N LYS A 120 -15.00 -40.62 29.59
CA LYS A 120 -13.93 -41.64 29.39
C LYS A 120 -13.86 -42.58 28.15
N LYS A 121 -12.69 -42.45 27.50
CA LYS A 121 -11.72 -43.45 26.96
C LYS A 121 -12.08 -44.28 25.72
N GLY A 122 -11.23 -44.11 24.69
CA GLY A 122 -10.87 -45.15 23.72
C GLY A 122 -9.44 -44.93 23.21
N GLN A 123 -8.55 -45.91 23.43
CA GLN A 123 -7.22 -46.02 22.80
C GLN A 123 -7.36 -46.75 21.45
N GLY A 124 -6.62 -46.33 20.43
CA GLY A 124 -6.45 -47.05 19.17
C GLY A 124 -5.23 -46.54 18.38
N LYS A 125 -4.36 -47.45 17.96
CA LYS A 125 -2.98 -47.22 17.47
C LYS A 125 -2.90 -46.84 15.97
N SER A 126 -1.67 -46.43 15.61
CA SER A 126 -0.97 -46.54 14.31
C SER A 126 -1.34 -45.61 13.14
N ASN A 127 -0.42 -44.71 12.76
CA ASN A 127 0.40 -44.88 11.55
C ASN A 127 1.49 -43.79 11.43
N LYS A 128 2.69 -44.21 10.98
CA LYS A 128 3.68 -43.28 10.40
C LYS A 128 3.04 -42.64 9.18
N GLY A 129 2.86 -41.33 9.22
CA GLY A 129 2.39 -40.54 8.09
C GLY A 129 2.77 -39.10 8.32
N TYR A 130 3.54 -38.53 7.40
CA TYR A 130 3.84 -37.11 7.33
C TYR A 130 2.57 -36.28 7.54
N PRO A 131 2.58 -35.21 8.35
CA PRO A 131 1.41 -34.36 8.49
C PRO A 131 1.11 -33.71 7.13
N PRO A 132 -0.15 -33.79 6.63
CA PRO A 132 -0.55 -33.05 5.44
C PRO A 132 -0.42 -31.54 5.71
N PRO A 133 0.04 -30.72 4.74
CA PRO A 133 0.18 -29.29 4.93
C PRO A 133 -1.20 -28.63 4.90
N SER A 134 -1.91 -28.72 6.02
CA SER A 134 -3.20 -28.09 6.28
C SER A 134 -3.03 -27.01 7.34
N SER A 135 -2.27 -25.99 6.99
CA SER A 135 -2.40 -24.69 7.63
C SER A 135 -2.53 -23.69 6.50
N LYS A 136 -3.71 -23.06 6.41
CA LYS A 136 -3.94 -21.86 5.60
C LYS A 136 -2.91 -20.83 6.05
N ARG A 137 -1.74 -20.85 5.42
CA ARG A 137 -0.75 -19.79 5.56
C ARG A 137 -1.47 -18.56 5.02
N THR A 138 -1.77 -17.62 5.91
CA THR A 138 -2.14 -16.26 5.53
C THR A 138 -0.96 -15.69 4.75
N LEU A 139 -0.96 -15.93 3.44
CA LEU A 139 -0.04 -15.30 2.53
C LEU A 139 -0.28 -13.80 2.64
N LYS A 140 0.81 -13.05 2.81
CA LYS A 140 0.73 -11.59 2.84
C LYS A 140 0.15 -11.12 1.49
N PRO A 141 -0.57 -9.99 1.44
CA PRO A 141 -1.28 -9.54 0.23
C PRO A 141 -0.42 -9.39 -1.03
N TRP A 142 0.90 -9.31 -0.88
CA TRP A 142 1.87 -9.18 -1.96
C TRP A 142 2.46 -10.51 -2.45
N MET A 143 2.09 -11.64 -1.86
CA MET A 143 2.57 -12.97 -2.26
C MET A 143 1.50 -13.69 -3.07
N ILE A 144 1.58 -13.58 -4.40
CA ILE A 144 0.80 -14.41 -5.33
C ILE A 144 1.48 -15.77 -5.56
N THR A 145 0.69 -16.80 -5.78
CA THR A 145 1.20 -18.15 -6.04
C THR A 145 1.51 -18.37 -7.53
N ILE A 146 2.35 -19.37 -7.84
CA ILE A 146 2.68 -19.73 -9.24
C ILE A 146 1.42 -20.15 -10.02
N ALA A 147 0.41 -20.70 -9.34
CA ALA A 147 -0.88 -21.01 -9.95
C ALA A 147 -1.65 -19.74 -10.37
N GLU A 148 -1.61 -18.67 -9.57
CA GLU A 148 -2.24 -17.38 -9.88
C GLU A 148 -1.49 -16.59 -10.97
N LEU A 149 -0.17 -16.79 -11.10
CA LEU A 149 0.60 -16.22 -12.22
C LEU A 149 0.12 -16.74 -13.58
N LYS A 150 -0.37 -17.98 -13.67
CA LYS A 150 -0.89 -18.55 -14.93
C LYS A 150 -2.25 -17.96 -15.32
N THR A 151 -3.08 -17.57 -14.36
CA THR A 151 -4.37 -16.92 -14.62
C THR A 151 -4.27 -15.45 -15.02
N LEU A 152 -3.12 -14.79 -14.76
CA LEU A 152 -2.87 -13.42 -15.21
C LEU A 152 -2.32 -13.34 -16.65
N GLY A 153 -2.05 -14.48 -17.30
CA GLY A 153 -1.37 -14.55 -18.60
C GLY A 153 -2.25 -14.37 -19.84
N GLU A 154 -3.58 -14.24 -19.71
CA GLU A 154 -4.50 -14.14 -20.87
C GLU A 154 -4.93 -12.69 -21.19
N LEU A 155 -3.98 -11.76 -21.26
CA LEU A 155 -4.29 -10.39 -21.71
C LEU A 155 -3.22 -9.79 -22.63
N CYS A 156 -2.83 -10.53 -23.66
CA CYS A 156 -2.13 -9.98 -24.82
C CYS A 156 -2.71 -10.51 -26.13
N ASP A 157 -3.98 -10.23 -26.40
CA ASP A 157 -4.51 -10.21 -27.77
C ASP A 157 -5.20 -8.86 -28.03
N LYS A 158 -4.38 -7.82 -28.19
CA LYS A 158 -4.79 -6.62 -28.92
C LYS A 158 -4.14 -6.68 -30.28
N VAL A 159 -4.88 -7.22 -31.24
CA VAL A 159 -4.58 -7.15 -32.67
C VAL A 159 -4.41 -5.68 -33.05
N ILE A 160 -3.18 -5.26 -33.33
CA ILE A 160 -2.90 -3.95 -33.92
C ILE A 160 -3.22 -4.09 -35.42
N LEU A 161 -4.38 -3.60 -35.82
CA LEU A 161 -4.77 -3.50 -37.23
C LEU A 161 -4.00 -2.33 -37.87
N GLY A 162 -2.84 -2.63 -38.44
CA GLY A 162 -2.04 -1.68 -39.23
C GLY A 162 -2.79 -1.27 -40.49
N LYS A 163 -3.00 0.04 -40.68
CA LYS A 163 -3.60 0.60 -41.88
C LYS A 163 -2.47 0.95 -42.86
N MET A 164 -2.35 0.14 -43.92
CA MET A 164 -1.41 0.34 -45.02
C MET A 164 -1.92 1.49 -45.89
N ILE A 165 -1.16 2.58 -45.97
CA ILE A 165 -1.36 3.62 -46.99
C ILE A 165 -0.50 3.21 -48.18
N THR A 166 -1.15 2.91 -49.31
CA THR A 166 -0.46 2.67 -50.59
C THR A 166 -0.34 4.01 -51.30
N VAL A 167 0.84 4.22 -51.90
CA VAL A 167 1.30 5.43 -52.58
C VAL A 167 0.42 5.81 -53.77
#